data_AF-A0AAD7FZ34-F1
#
_entry.id   AF-A0AAD7FZ34-F1
#
_cell.length_a   1.000
_cell.length_b   1.000
_cell.length_c   1.000
_cell.angle_alpha   90.00
_cell.angle_beta   90.00
_cell.angle_gamma   90.00
#
_symmetry.space_group_name_H-M   'P 1'
#
loop_
_entity.id
_entity.type
_entity.pdbx_description
1 polymer ?
#
loop_
_entity_poly.entity_id
_entity_poly.type
_entity_poly.pdbx_seq_one_letter_code
_entity_poly.pdbx_strand_id
1 'polypeptide(L)'
;MQAQRLLRSGLATLCRHAITRAPQRAFASRPPFVPPVQQIGGGSSLPRWQGERVMEDDLEEFFEEDDEAAIALEDEEVTRAMEEAADAFAMQEQEEGIEGEVEGSEALEESEEQEEEEDDEDEEFEFEEDPTLTGKQPPTSPNFYSGRAAYYDQLAQIESAVAHTRSALRMLQLLPLPAFARQSLPTRPAIWKTAKEMGDDLGIPMTSGRYRTLTRLLVQMNEYLVIATAAGCDELAERAKHLLNLFESSTKQANLTRGRKKVINVDHLGRSYTFGKRKTSTARVWMVPVATPSEKLDVIDLEMIDSLDEAEALMTSQPERFHQPQLVPQTAILINNIPLGEYFPIPADRERAVRPLKIAGMFSAYNIFSLVRGGGTTGQSGALAHGISKGLLVHNPDLGTVLRRTKLLRRDPRMVERKKTGKAKARKGYTWVKR
;
A
#
# COMPACT_ATOMS: atom_id res chain seq x y z
N MET A 1 41.39 20.74 -41.79
CA MET A 1 40.35 21.80 -41.69
C MET A 1 39.57 21.99 -43.00
N GLN A 2 39.10 20.90 -43.63
CA GLN A 2 38.13 20.95 -44.76
C GLN A 2 37.15 19.76 -44.77
N ALA A 3 37.41 18.69 -44.00
CA ALA A 3 36.51 17.53 -43.86
C ALA A 3 35.37 17.69 -42.82
N GLN A 4 35.36 18.74 -41.99
CA GLN A 4 34.31 18.99 -40.98
C GLN A 4 33.20 19.95 -41.43
N ARG A 5 33.27 20.49 -42.67
CA ARG A 5 32.22 21.38 -43.23
C ARG A 5 31.16 20.65 -44.05
N LEU A 6 31.38 19.41 -44.47
CA LEU A 6 30.44 18.64 -45.32
C LEU A 6 29.46 17.75 -44.53
N LEU A 7 29.67 17.53 -43.23
CA LEU A 7 28.75 16.75 -42.39
C LEU A 7 27.70 17.61 -41.67
N ARG A 8 27.76 18.94 -41.78
CA ARG A 8 26.75 19.87 -41.22
C ARG A 8 25.76 20.42 -42.26
N SER A 9 25.97 20.17 -43.55
CA SER A 9 25.05 20.59 -44.63
C SER A 9 24.09 19.49 -45.11
N GLY A 10 24.31 18.22 -44.75
CA GLY A 10 23.45 17.10 -45.15
C GLY A 10 22.24 16.81 -44.25
N LEU A 11 22.20 17.36 -43.03
CA LEU A 11 21.13 17.11 -42.04
C LEU A 11 20.06 18.22 -41.98
N ALA A 12 20.27 19.34 -42.67
CA ALA A 12 19.34 20.47 -42.68
C ALA A 12 18.26 20.41 -43.78
N THR A 13 18.36 19.45 -44.72
CA THR A 13 17.48 19.36 -45.89
C THR A 13 16.36 18.32 -45.73
N LEU A 14 16.43 17.44 -44.71
CA LEU A 14 15.39 16.43 -44.44
C LEU A 14 14.31 16.88 -43.42
N CYS A 15 14.46 18.05 -42.78
CA CYS A 15 13.51 18.56 -41.78
C CYS A 15 12.62 19.73 -42.26
N ARG A 16 12.51 20.00 -43.58
CA ARG A 16 11.63 21.07 -44.12
C ARG A 16 10.48 20.60 -45.03
N HIS A 17 10.18 19.30 -45.09
CA HIS A 17 9.10 18.77 -45.93
C HIS A 17 7.99 17.98 -45.20
N ALA A 18 7.89 18.08 -43.87
CA ALA A 18 6.88 17.35 -43.09
C ALA A 18 5.94 18.24 -42.26
N ILE A 19 5.76 19.52 -42.64
CA ILE A 19 4.75 20.39 -42.02
C ILE A 19 4.12 21.25 -43.13
N THR A 20 3.14 20.70 -43.85
CA THR A 20 2.01 21.45 -44.43
C THR A 20 0.96 20.47 -44.98
N ARG A 21 -0.33 20.80 -44.78
CA ARG A 21 -1.55 20.11 -45.26
C ARG A 21 -2.06 18.91 -44.45
N ALA A 22 -2.66 19.22 -43.30
CA ALA A 22 -3.83 18.47 -42.84
C ALA A 22 -5.08 19.01 -43.57
N PRO A 23 -5.88 18.17 -44.26
CA PRO A 23 -7.17 18.61 -44.79
C PRO A 23 -8.19 18.70 -43.65
N GLN A 24 -8.84 19.86 -43.53
CA GLN A 24 -10.01 20.07 -42.69
C GLN A 24 -11.12 19.11 -43.16
N ARG A 25 -11.35 18.02 -42.42
CA ARG A 25 -12.59 17.25 -42.55
C ARG A 25 -13.69 18.01 -41.85
N ALA A 26 -14.60 18.54 -42.65
CA ALA A 26 -15.87 19.10 -42.20
C ALA A 26 -16.59 18.11 -41.28
N PHE A 27 -16.80 18.51 -40.03
CA PHE A 27 -17.74 17.85 -39.14
C PHE A 27 -19.16 18.17 -39.65
N ALA A 28 -19.68 17.32 -40.52
CA ALA A 28 -21.11 17.26 -40.75
C ALA A 28 -21.78 16.79 -39.45
N SER A 29 -22.63 17.64 -38.88
CA SER A 29 -23.51 17.34 -37.75
C SER A 29 -24.37 16.11 -38.09
N ARG A 30 -24.04 14.95 -37.51
CA ARG A 30 -24.96 13.81 -37.51
C ARG A 30 -26.09 14.13 -36.52
N PRO A 31 -27.37 14.03 -36.91
CA PRO A 31 -28.46 14.15 -35.96
C PRO A 31 -28.39 13.01 -34.94
N PRO A 32 -28.89 13.23 -33.71
CA PRO A 32 -28.87 12.20 -32.67
C PRO A 32 -29.68 10.98 -33.11
N PHE A 33 -29.09 9.80 -32.88
CA PHE A 33 -29.75 8.51 -33.06
C PHE A 33 -30.96 8.42 -32.13
N VAL A 34 -32.15 8.39 -32.72
CA VAL A 34 -33.42 8.12 -32.02
C VAL A 34 -33.64 6.61 -32.11
N PRO A 35 -33.62 5.86 -30.99
CA PRO A 35 -33.95 4.44 -31.04
C PRO A 35 -35.44 4.28 -31.41
N PRO A 36 -35.81 3.23 -32.16
CA PRO A 36 -37.21 2.98 -32.50
C PRO A 36 -38.02 2.75 -31.22
N VAL A 37 -39.07 3.54 -31.05
CA VAL A 37 -40.13 3.29 -30.07
C VAL A 37 -40.82 1.99 -30.47
N GLN A 38 -40.44 0.88 -29.85
CA GLN A 38 -41.25 -0.32 -29.90
C GLN A 38 -42.49 -0.07 -29.04
N GLN A 39 -43.63 0.05 -29.73
CA GLN A 39 -44.95 -0.06 -29.11
C GLN A 39 -45.04 -1.43 -28.45
N ILE A 40 -45.04 -1.46 -27.11
CA ILE A 40 -45.42 -2.67 -26.37
C ILE A 40 -46.93 -2.78 -26.52
N GLY A 41 -47.34 -3.59 -27.50
CA GLY A 41 -48.69 -4.13 -27.57
C GLY A 41 -49.00 -4.88 -26.28
N GLY A 42 -50.19 -4.59 -25.73
CA GLY A 42 -50.64 -5.14 -24.47
C GLY A 42 -50.82 -6.66 -24.49
N GLY A 43 -50.90 -7.20 -23.28
CA GLY A 43 -51.41 -8.55 -23.02
C GLY A 43 -50.34 -9.60 -22.81
N SER A 44 -49.75 -9.64 -21.63
CA SER A 44 -49.52 -10.93 -20.97
C SER A 44 -49.52 -10.74 -19.45
N SER A 45 -50.43 -11.47 -18.82
CA SER A 45 -50.61 -11.59 -17.38
C SER A 45 -49.35 -12.17 -16.74
N LEU A 46 -48.69 -11.39 -15.88
CA LEU A 46 -47.78 -11.95 -14.89
C LEU A 46 -48.58 -12.82 -13.91
N PRO A 47 -48.12 -14.03 -13.55
CA PRO A 47 -48.81 -14.84 -12.57
C PRO A 47 -48.76 -14.13 -11.21
N ARG A 48 -49.95 -13.90 -10.66
CA ARG A 48 -50.20 -13.42 -9.30
C ARG A 48 -49.58 -14.43 -8.33
N TRP A 49 -48.42 -14.10 -7.77
CA TRP A 49 -47.87 -14.77 -6.60
C TRP A 49 -48.84 -14.56 -5.42
N GLN A 50 -49.58 -15.60 -5.07
CA GLN A 50 -50.38 -15.64 -3.86
C GLN A 50 -49.43 -15.82 -2.68
N GLY A 51 -49.60 -14.99 -1.65
CA GLY A 51 -48.76 -15.03 -0.48
C GLY A 51 -48.92 -16.33 0.29
N GLU A 52 -47.80 -16.87 0.73
CA GLU A 52 -47.75 -17.73 1.89
C GLU A 52 -46.83 -17.06 2.91
N ARG A 53 -47.46 -16.59 3.98
CA ARG A 53 -46.88 -15.91 5.11
C ARG A 53 -46.60 -16.98 6.16
N VAL A 54 -45.45 -17.62 6.12
CA VAL A 54 -44.98 -18.51 7.19
C VAL A 54 -43.46 -18.45 7.26
N MET A 55 -42.94 -18.31 8.49
CA MET A 55 -41.53 -18.34 8.91
C MET A 55 -40.71 -17.06 8.71
N GLU A 56 -41.08 -16.00 9.42
CA GLU A 56 -40.20 -14.86 9.75
C GLU A 56 -39.43 -15.07 11.08
N ASP A 57 -39.67 -16.14 11.85
CA ASP A 57 -39.06 -16.33 13.18
C ASP A 57 -37.95 -17.41 13.23
N ASP A 58 -37.84 -18.33 12.25
CA ASP A 58 -36.88 -19.47 12.32
C ASP A 58 -35.51 -19.20 11.65
N LEU A 59 -35.30 -18.01 11.07
CA LEU A 59 -34.07 -17.66 10.35
C LEU A 59 -33.17 -16.66 11.09
N GLU A 60 -33.64 -16.07 12.19
CA GLU A 60 -32.80 -15.21 13.05
C GLU A 60 -32.02 -16.03 14.09
N GLU A 61 -32.49 -17.20 14.52
CA GLU A 61 -31.76 -18.06 15.48
C GLU A 61 -30.64 -18.90 14.84
N PHE A 62 -30.67 -19.16 13.52
CA PHE A 62 -29.71 -20.08 12.87
C PHE A 62 -28.38 -19.42 12.45
N PHE A 63 -28.24 -18.09 12.56
CA PHE A 63 -27.04 -17.36 12.12
C PHE A 63 -26.30 -16.63 13.25
N GLU A 64 -26.82 -16.65 14.48
CA GLU A 64 -26.17 -15.98 15.62
C GLU A 64 -25.28 -16.93 16.44
N GLU A 65 -25.60 -18.24 16.54
CA GLU A 65 -24.83 -19.18 17.39
C GLU A 65 -23.45 -19.57 16.81
N ASP A 66 -23.34 -19.77 15.49
CA ASP A 66 -22.09 -20.24 14.88
C ASP A 66 -21.04 -19.12 14.71
N ASP A 67 -21.48 -17.87 14.53
CA ASP A 67 -20.59 -16.71 14.40
C ASP A 67 -20.10 -16.19 15.77
N GLU A 68 -20.91 -16.30 16.83
CA GLU A 68 -20.48 -15.94 18.20
C GLU A 68 -19.47 -16.96 18.77
N ALA A 69 -19.64 -18.26 18.49
CA ALA A 69 -18.69 -19.29 18.90
C ALA A 69 -17.33 -19.16 18.20
N ALA A 70 -17.31 -18.79 16.91
CA ALA A 70 -16.08 -18.55 16.17
C ALA A 70 -15.33 -17.30 16.64
N ILE A 71 -16.05 -16.23 17.00
CA ILE A 71 -15.45 -15.00 17.55
C ILE A 71 -14.93 -15.22 18.98
N ALA A 72 -15.64 -16.01 19.81
CA ALA A 72 -15.21 -16.34 21.16
C ALA A 72 -13.95 -17.23 21.20
N LEU A 73 -13.81 -18.18 20.27
CA LEU A 73 -12.59 -18.99 20.13
C LEU A 73 -11.38 -18.16 19.66
N GLU A 74 -11.59 -17.18 18.77
CA GLU A 74 -10.53 -16.25 18.36
C GLU A 74 -10.09 -15.33 19.51
N ASP A 75 -11.03 -14.88 20.35
CA ASP A 75 -10.72 -14.05 21.52
C ASP A 75 -10.00 -14.85 22.64
N GLU A 76 -10.31 -16.15 22.83
CA GLU A 76 -9.58 -17.03 23.76
C GLU A 76 -8.15 -17.37 23.29
N GLU A 77 -7.93 -17.52 21.98
CA GLU A 77 -6.58 -17.70 21.43
C GLU A 77 -5.74 -16.44 21.56
N VAL A 78 -6.35 -15.27 21.38
CA VAL A 78 -5.66 -13.98 21.55
C VAL A 78 -5.33 -13.70 23.02
N THR A 79 -6.21 -14.03 23.96
CA THR A 79 -5.92 -13.89 25.41
C THR A 79 -4.85 -14.87 25.85
N ARG A 80 -4.89 -16.13 25.39
CA ARG A 80 -3.83 -17.12 25.67
C ARG A 80 -2.48 -16.70 25.09
N ALA A 81 -2.45 -16.15 23.87
CA ALA A 81 -1.22 -15.63 23.28
C ALA A 81 -0.68 -14.39 24.02
N MET A 82 -1.57 -13.56 24.60
CA MET A 82 -1.16 -12.45 25.46
C MET A 82 -0.63 -12.92 26.82
N GLU A 83 -1.21 -13.98 27.38
CA GLU A 83 -0.77 -14.57 28.66
C GLU A 83 0.57 -15.31 28.50
N GLU A 84 0.74 -16.08 27.41
CA GLU A 84 2.04 -16.70 27.05
C GLU A 84 3.13 -15.64 26.78
N ALA A 85 2.78 -14.50 26.18
CA ALA A 85 3.71 -13.39 26.00
C ALA A 85 4.06 -12.67 27.32
N ALA A 86 3.12 -12.61 28.27
CA ALA A 86 3.36 -12.07 29.61
C ALA A 86 4.24 -13.01 30.44
N ASP A 87 4.02 -14.32 30.36
CA ASP A 87 4.84 -15.33 31.02
C ASP A 87 6.26 -15.39 30.44
N ALA A 88 6.41 -15.24 29.11
CA ALA A 88 7.72 -15.13 28.47
C ALA A 88 8.49 -13.86 28.92
N PHE A 89 7.78 -12.75 29.14
CA PHE A 89 8.38 -11.52 29.66
C PHE A 89 8.77 -11.66 31.13
N ALA A 90 7.95 -12.34 31.95
CA ALA A 90 8.25 -12.64 33.34
C ALA A 90 9.43 -13.61 33.51
N MET A 91 9.62 -14.56 32.59
CA MET A 91 10.81 -15.41 32.56
C MET A 91 12.07 -14.63 32.17
N GLN A 92 11.94 -13.64 31.28
CA GLN A 92 13.06 -12.78 30.89
C GLN A 92 13.50 -11.85 32.03
N GLU A 93 12.57 -11.38 32.87
CA GLU A 93 12.89 -10.64 34.11
C GLU A 93 13.52 -11.54 35.20
N GLN A 94 13.24 -12.85 35.21
CA GLN A 94 13.89 -13.79 36.13
C GLN A 94 15.32 -14.17 35.68
N GLU A 95 15.62 -14.15 34.38
CA GLU A 95 16.99 -14.35 33.87
C GLU A 95 17.87 -13.09 34.03
N GLU A 96 17.30 -11.88 33.93
CA GLU A 96 18.02 -10.63 34.22
C GLU A 96 18.19 -10.34 35.73
N GLY A 97 17.50 -11.10 36.60
CA GLY A 97 17.53 -10.95 38.05
C GLY A 97 18.55 -11.80 38.81
N ILE A 98 19.46 -12.53 38.13
CA ILE A 98 20.37 -13.49 38.78
C ILE A 98 21.88 -13.16 38.63
N GLU A 99 22.26 -12.08 37.95
CA GLU A 99 23.67 -11.60 37.99
C GLU A 99 23.76 -10.24 38.70
N GLY A 100 23.72 -10.30 40.03
CA GLY A 100 23.85 -9.12 40.89
C GLY A 100 24.19 -9.44 42.34
N GLU A 101 24.90 -10.54 42.61
CA GLU A 101 25.63 -10.72 43.87
C GLU A 101 27.06 -10.20 43.70
N VAL A 102 27.34 -9.01 44.25
CA VAL A 102 28.69 -8.69 44.72
C VAL A 102 28.55 -8.23 46.16
N GLU A 103 29.21 -9.00 47.00
CA GLU A 103 29.38 -8.87 48.43
C GLU A 103 29.70 -7.43 48.85
N GLY A 104 28.84 -6.88 49.70
CA GLY A 104 29.12 -5.69 50.50
C GLY A 104 28.72 -6.00 51.93
N SER A 105 29.66 -6.51 52.70
CA SER A 105 29.52 -6.81 54.12
C SER A 105 29.29 -5.52 54.92
N GLU A 106 28.09 -5.35 55.46
CA GLU A 106 27.81 -4.54 56.64
C GLU A 106 28.23 -5.32 57.89
N ALA A 107 29.14 -4.75 58.68
CA ALA A 107 29.31 -5.09 60.09
C ALA A 107 29.80 -3.86 60.87
N LEU A 108 28.83 -3.27 61.59
CA LEU A 108 28.90 -2.73 62.96
C LEU A 108 29.84 -1.57 63.38
N GLU A 109 29.29 -0.84 64.36
CA GLU A 109 29.91 0.00 65.42
C GLU A 109 30.30 1.43 64.98
N GLU A 110 29.61 2.50 65.38
CA GLU A 110 29.28 3.00 66.74
C GLU A 110 30.49 3.04 67.69
N SER A 111 31.27 4.12 67.62
CA SER A 111 32.00 4.75 68.75
C SER A 111 32.66 6.05 68.25
N GLU A 112 32.19 7.20 68.73
CA GLU A 112 32.91 8.07 69.67
C GLU A 112 33.99 8.94 69.03
N GLU A 113 33.68 10.24 68.93
CA GLU A 113 34.67 11.32 68.82
C GLU A 113 35.56 11.29 70.07
N GLN A 114 36.80 10.84 69.92
CA GLN A 114 37.91 11.17 70.81
C GLN A 114 39.04 11.73 69.95
N GLU A 115 39.32 13.02 70.17
CA GLU A 115 40.56 13.66 69.76
C GLU A 115 41.69 13.05 70.60
N GLU A 116 42.56 12.25 69.96
CA GLU A 116 43.86 11.88 70.53
C GLU A 116 44.96 12.47 69.64
N GLU A 117 45.72 13.40 70.25
CA GLU A 117 47.07 13.78 69.81
C GLU A 117 48.01 12.59 70.02
N GLU A 118 48.80 12.25 69.00
CA GLU A 118 50.08 11.50 69.03
C GLU A 118 50.45 11.23 67.56
N ASP A 119 51.68 11.15 67.09
CA ASP A 119 53.01 11.64 67.43
C ASP A 119 53.83 11.37 66.14
N ASP A 120 54.82 12.19 65.82
CA ASP A 120 55.62 12.10 64.59
C ASP A 120 56.42 10.78 64.48
N GLU A 121 56.08 9.90 63.54
CA GLU A 121 57.00 8.85 63.04
C GLU A 121 57.06 8.88 61.50
N ASP A 122 58.24 9.26 60.99
CA ASP A 122 58.60 9.26 59.57
C ASP A 122 58.70 7.82 59.03
N GLU A 123 57.62 7.27 58.47
CA GLU A 123 57.70 6.12 57.57
C GLU A 123 58.11 6.59 56.16
N GLU A 124 59.37 6.33 55.79
CA GLU A 124 59.89 6.46 54.43
C GLU A 124 59.10 5.54 53.49
N PHE A 125 58.03 6.06 52.90
CA PHE A 125 57.29 5.41 51.81
C PHE A 125 58.13 5.49 50.54
N GLU A 126 58.84 4.41 50.20
CA GLU A 126 59.52 4.23 48.91
C GLU A 126 58.47 4.30 47.79
N PHE A 127 58.37 5.48 47.17
CA PHE A 127 57.54 5.71 46.00
C PHE A 127 58.21 5.02 44.81
N GLU A 128 57.86 3.75 44.54
CA GLU A 128 58.12 3.14 43.24
C GLU A 128 57.32 3.95 42.19
N GLU A 129 57.96 4.97 41.61
CA GLU A 129 57.42 5.72 40.48
C GLU A 129 57.30 4.79 39.27
N ASP A 130 56.09 4.24 39.06
CA ASP A 130 55.74 3.60 37.78
C ASP A 130 55.97 4.62 36.64
N PRO A 131 56.92 4.39 35.71
CA PRO A 131 57.35 5.39 34.73
C PRO A 131 56.32 5.68 33.61
N THR A 132 55.07 5.22 33.76
CA THR A 132 54.02 5.32 32.74
C THR A 132 52.96 6.40 33.01
N LEU A 133 53.01 7.11 34.13
CA LEU A 133 51.89 7.97 34.57
C LEU A 133 52.10 9.49 34.50
N THR A 134 53.14 9.99 33.82
CA THR A 134 53.40 11.43 33.72
C THR A 134 53.43 11.93 32.27
N GLY A 135 52.32 11.76 31.57
CA GLY A 135 52.10 12.39 30.26
C GLY A 135 50.64 12.75 30.06
N LYS A 136 50.34 14.04 29.81
CA LYS A 136 49.01 14.43 29.31
C LYS A 136 48.73 13.63 28.04
N GLN A 137 47.72 12.76 28.08
CA GLN A 137 47.40 11.95 26.92
C GLN A 137 46.93 12.85 25.77
N PRO A 138 47.41 12.61 24.54
CA PRO A 138 46.91 13.32 23.38
C PRO A 138 45.41 13.00 23.19
N PRO A 139 44.66 13.91 22.55
CA PRO A 139 43.25 13.65 22.27
C PRO A 139 43.09 12.39 21.41
N THR A 140 42.04 11.62 21.68
CA THR A 140 41.77 10.33 21.02
C THR A 140 41.41 10.46 19.54
N SER A 141 40.82 11.60 19.15
CA SER A 141 40.35 11.85 17.78
C SER A 141 41.16 12.96 17.09
N PRO A 142 41.42 12.83 15.78
CA PRO A 142 42.04 13.91 15.01
C PRO A 142 41.14 15.14 14.89
N ASN A 143 39.82 14.95 14.96
CA ASN A 143 38.83 16.02 14.87
C ASN A 143 38.43 16.60 16.24
N PHE A 144 39.23 16.38 17.29
CA PHE A 144 38.94 16.83 18.66
C PHE A 144 38.61 18.34 18.74
N TYR A 145 39.40 19.19 18.09
CA TYR A 145 39.24 20.65 18.13
C TYR A 145 38.08 21.20 17.29
N SER A 146 37.34 20.35 16.57
CA SER A 146 36.18 20.77 15.77
C SER A 146 34.92 21.09 16.60
N GLY A 147 34.93 20.75 17.90
CA GLY A 147 33.77 20.81 18.80
C GLY A 147 32.71 19.74 18.55
N ARG A 148 32.88 18.90 17.51
CA ARG A 148 31.96 17.82 17.13
C ARG A 148 32.73 16.62 16.55
N ALA A 149 33.72 16.16 17.29
CA ALA A 149 34.67 15.13 16.84
C ALA A 149 33.96 13.87 16.32
N ALA A 150 33.02 13.30 17.09
CA ALA A 150 32.30 12.08 16.73
C ALA A 150 31.62 12.13 15.34
N TYR A 151 31.01 13.27 14.99
CA TYR A 151 30.39 13.44 13.67
C TYR A 151 31.43 13.47 12.55
N TYR A 152 32.51 14.21 12.71
CA TYR A 152 33.54 14.34 11.67
C TYR A 152 34.39 13.08 11.54
N ASP A 153 34.60 12.34 12.62
CA ASP A 153 35.26 11.03 12.60
C ASP A 153 34.40 10.02 11.83
N GLN A 154 33.11 9.94 12.10
CA GLN A 154 32.19 9.10 11.31
C GLN A 154 32.11 9.54 9.85
N LEU A 155 32.07 10.85 9.58
CA LEU A 155 32.07 11.38 8.22
C LEU A 155 33.34 10.95 7.48
N ALA A 156 34.52 11.09 8.10
CA ALA A 156 35.80 10.69 7.53
C ALA A 156 35.88 9.16 7.32
N GLN A 157 35.33 8.37 8.24
CA GLN A 157 35.21 6.91 8.07
C GLN A 157 34.37 6.57 6.83
N ILE A 158 33.20 7.18 6.65
CA ILE A 158 32.36 6.94 5.47
C ILE A 158 33.04 7.44 4.19
N GLU A 159 33.62 8.64 4.20
CA GLU A 159 34.32 9.20 3.04
C GLU A 159 35.49 8.31 2.60
N SER A 160 36.30 7.85 3.56
CA SER A 160 37.39 6.92 3.28
C SER A 160 36.86 5.60 2.73
N ALA A 161 35.79 5.03 3.29
CA ALA A 161 35.18 3.79 2.79
C ALA A 161 34.62 3.94 1.36
N VAL A 162 33.94 5.06 1.07
CA VAL A 162 33.44 5.41 -0.27
C VAL A 162 34.61 5.56 -1.26
N ALA A 163 35.72 6.19 -0.83
CA ALA A 163 36.91 6.34 -1.67
C ALA A 163 37.61 5.01 -1.95
N HIS A 164 37.76 4.14 -0.93
CA HIS A 164 38.36 2.81 -1.07
C HIS A 164 37.51 1.92 -1.99
N THR A 165 36.21 1.83 -1.75
CA THR A 165 35.30 1.03 -2.59
C THR A 165 35.27 1.54 -4.04
N ARG A 166 35.19 2.85 -4.25
CA ARG A 166 35.28 3.46 -5.58
C ARG A 166 36.59 3.12 -6.29
N SER A 167 37.71 3.15 -5.57
CA SER A 167 39.03 2.85 -6.15
C SER A 167 39.14 1.38 -6.51
N ALA A 168 38.68 0.47 -5.64
CA ALA A 168 38.62 -0.96 -5.92
C ALA A 168 37.74 -1.28 -7.14
N LEU A 169 36.53 -0.72 -7.22
CA LEU A 169 35.64 -0.89 -8.37
C LEU A 169 36.22 -0.33 -9.68
N ARG A 170 37.03 0.74 -9.61
CA ARG A 170 37.76 1.27 -10.77
C ARG A 170 38.91 0.37 -11.20
N MET A 171 39.65 -0.20 -10.25
CA MET A 171 40.70 -1.17 -10.56
C MET A 171 40.13 -2.41 -11.25
N LEU A 172 38.92 -2.83 -10.86
CA LEU A 172 38.15 -3.89 -11.51
C LEU A 172 37.44 -3.46 -12.80
N GLN A 173 37.62 -2.21 -13.25
CA GLN A 173 37.01 -1.64 -14.46
C GLN A 173 35.47 -1.63 -14.50
N LEU A 174 34.83 -1.71 -13.32
CA LEU A 174 33.36 -1.67 -13.19
C LEU A 174 32.81 -0.24 -13.20
N LEU A 175 33.66 0.76 -12.92
CA LEU A 175 33.30 2.18 -12.96
C LEU A 175 34.10 2.92 -14.05
N PRO A 176 33.47 3.81 -14.85
CA PRO A 176 32.09 4.27 -14.74
C PRO A 176 31.07 3.34 -15.43
N LEU A 177 29.99 3.02 -14.72
CA LEU A 177 28.91 2.20 -15.27
C LEU A 177 28.06 3.01 -16.28
N PRO A 178 27.77 2.48 -17.50
CA PRO A 178 26.90 3.15 -18.46
C PRO A 178 25.45 3.22 -17.96
N ALA A 179 24.67 4.19 -18.47
CA ALA A 179 23.33 4.49 -17.96
C ALA A 179 22.35 3.30 -18.07
N PHE A 180 22.44 2.50 -19.14
CA PHE A 180 21.60 1.31 -19.31
C PHE A 180 21.90 0.26 -18.23
N ALA A 181 23.17 0.01 -17.93
CA ALA A 181 23.59 -0.96 -16.93
C ALA A 181 23.19 -0.53 -15.52
N ARG A 182 23.16 0.78 -15.25
CA ARG A 182 22.65 1.31 -13.97
C ARG A 182 21.16 1.01 -13.78
N GLN A 183 20.37 1.03 -14.85
CA GLN A 183 18.92 0.78 -14.80
C GLN A 183 18.58 -0.71 -14.67
N SER A 184 19.45 -1.60 -15.14
CA SER A 184 19.24 -3.05 -15.05
C SER A 184 19.64 -3.67 -13.70
N LEU A 185 20.34 -2.92 -12.84
CA LEU A 185 20.78 -3.43 -11.54
C LEU A 185 19.61 -3.61 -10.56
N PRO A 186 19.67 -4.63 -9.68
CA PRO A 186 18.67 -4.80 -8.63
C PRO A 186 18.71 -3.63 -7.66
N THR A 187 17.54 -3.06 -7.33
CA THR A 187 17.47 -1.96 -6.36
C THR A 187 17.44 -2.49 -4.93
N ARG A 188 18.39 -2.06 -4.09
CA ARG A 188 18.33 -2.28 -2.63
C ARG A 188 17.58 -1.13 -1.96
N PRO A 189 16.38 -1.35 -1.36
CA PRO A 189 15.70 -0.31 -0.60
C PRO A 189 16.47 -0.04 0.70
N ALA A 190 17.16 1.10 0.76
CA ALA A 190 17.82 1.57 1.96
C ALA A 190 16.93 2.54 2.72
N ILE A 191 16.63 2.22 3.98
CA ILE A 191 15.97 3.12 4.92
C ILE A 191 17.02 3.50 5.96
N TRP A 192 17.55 4.70 5.83
CA TRP A 192 18.53 5.26 6.75
C TRP A 192 17.86 5.67 8.07
N LYS A 193 18.64 5.66 9.16
CA LYS A 193 18.23 6.25 10.44
C LYS A 193 17.74 7.68 10.25
N THR A 194 16.72 8.06 11.00
CA THR A 194 16.24 9.45 10.97
C THR A 194 17.29 10.41 11.53
N ALA A 195 17.18 11.70 11.22
CA ALA A 195 18.13 12.70 11.72
C ALA A 195 18.18 12.77 13.26
N LYS A 196 17.08 12.38 13.93
CA LYS A 196 17.01 12.29 15.39
C LYS A 196 17.77 11.06 15.89
N GLU A 197 17.43 9.86 15.39
CA GLU A 197 18.13 8.60 15.72
C GLU A 197 19.64 8.72 15.54
N MET A 198 20.08 9.26 14.40
CA MET A 198 21.51 9.44 14.11
C MET A 198 22.17 10.52 14.97
N GLY A 199 21.40 11.50 15.46
CA GLY A 199 21.87 12.48 16.42
C GLY A 199 22.02 11.89 17.82
N ASP A 200 21.09 11.02 18.21
CA ASP A 200 21.10 10.30 19.48
C ASP A 200 22.30 9.32 19.52
N ASP A 201 22.55 8.56 18.45
CA ASP A 201 23.73 7.67 18.32
C ASP A 201 25.07 8.42 18.48
N LEU A 202 25.11 9.67 18.02
CA LEU A 202 26.31 10.52 18.04
C LEU A 202 26.40 11.39 19.28
N GLY A 203 25.37 11.43 20.13
CA GLY A 203 25.24 12.36 21.24
C GLY A 203 25.22 13.84 20.84
N ILE A 204 24.89 14.16 19.57
CA ILE A 204 24.94 15.53 19.04
C ILE A 204 23.63 15.85 18.30
N PRO A 205 22.96 16.98 18.58
CA PRO A 205 21.78 17.39 17.81
C PRO A 205 22.15 17.61 16.35
N MET A 206 21.48 16.90 15.45
CA MET A 206 21.81 16.89 14.03
C MET A 206 21.13 18.05 13.28
N THR A 207 21.91 18.83 12.53
CA THR A 207 21.37 19.84 11.61
C THR A 207 21.00 19.19 10.28
N SER A 208 19.97 19.70 9.59
CA SER A 208 19.54 19.19 8.28
C SER A 208 20.66 19.15 7.23
N GLY A 209 21.59 20.12 7.25
CA GLY A 209 22.76 20.14 6.36
C GLY A 209 23.70 18.94 6.58
N ARG A 210 24.08 18.69 7.84
CA ARG A 210 24.97 17.58 8.23
C ARG A 210 24.35 16.23 7.89
N TYR A 211 23.08 16.05 8.22
CA TYR A 211 22.33 14.85 7.86
C TYR A 211 22.31 14.61 6.34
N ARG A 212 22.08 15.66 5.53
CA ARG A 212 22.11 15.54 4.05
C ARG A 212 23.49 15.17 3.53
N THR A 213 24.56 15.71 4.11
CA THR A 213 25.93 15.37 3.72
C THR A 213 26.21 13.89 3.97
N LEU A 214 25.87 13.40 5.16
CA LEU A 214 26.09 12.01 5.56
C LEU A 214 25.22 11.05 4.71
N THR A 215 23.93 11.32 4.58
CA THR A 215 23.02 10.50 3.75
C THR A 215 23.41 10.46 2.27
N ARG A 216 23.94 11.55 1.71
CA ARG A 216 24.48 11.54 0.34
C ARG A 216 25.62 10.54 0.16
N LEU A 217 26.52 10.44 1.15
CA LEU A 217 27.61 9.47 1.12
C LEU A 217 27.12 8.04 1.32
N LEU A 218 26.15 7.82 2.22
CA LEU A 218 25.51 6.51 2.39
C LEU A 218 24.80 6.04 1.12
N VAL A 219 24.12 6.95 0.41
CA VAL A 219 23.50 6.64 -0.88
C VAL A 219 24.56 6.24 -1.92
N GLN A 220 25.67 6.98 -2.02
CA GLN A 220 26.78 6.62 -2.90
C GLN A 220 27.37 5.24 -2.56
N MET A 221 27.56 4.96 -1.28
CA MET A 221 28.05 3.67 -0.81
C MET A 221 27.08 2.52 -1.13
N ASN A 222 25.76 2.76 -1.01
CA ASN A 222 24.73 1.79 -1.38
C ASN A 222 24.73 1.49 -2.89
N GLU A 223 24.96 2.49 -3.75
CA GLU A 223 25.12 2.28 -5.18
C GLU A 223 26.33 1.37 -5.49
N TYR A 224 27.47 1.61 -4.84
CA TYR A 224 28.67 0.78 -4.99
C TYR A 224 28.47 -0.65 -4.50
N LEU A 225 27.74 -0.83 -3.41
CA LEU A 225 27.37 -2.15 -2.91
C LEU A 225 26.55 -2.93 -3.95
N VAL A 226 25.54 -2.32 -4.55
CA VAL A 226 24.71 -2.97 -5.58
C VAL A 226 25.57 -3.40 -6.78
N ILE A 227 26.47 -2.52 -7.23
CA ILE A 227 27.42 -2.82 -8.32
C ILE A 227 28.34 -3.99 -7.94
N ALA A 228 28.93 -3.96 -6.74
CA ALA A 228 29.83 -4.99 -6.25
C ALA A 228 29.13 -6.35 -6.12
N THR A 229 27.89 -6.39 -5.61
CA THR A 229 27.09 -7.61 -5.52
C THR A 229 26.74 -8.18 -6.90
N ALA A 230 26.41 -7.32 -7.87
CA ALA A 230 26.10 -7.77 -9.22
C ALA A 230 27.34 -8.27 -9.98
N ALA A 231 28.53 -7.77 -9.63
CA ALA A 231 29.80 -8.20 -10.20
C ALA A 231 30.39 -9.45 -9.51
N GLY A 232 29.80 -9.93 -8.41
CA GLY A 232 30.31 -11.08 -7.64
C GLY A 232 31.55 -10.76 -6.78
N CYS A 233 31.75 -9.50 -6.39
CA CYS A 233 32.83 -9.10 -5.51
C CYS A 233 32.38 -9.15 -4.04
N ASP A 234 32.35 -10.36 -3.48
CA ASP A 234 31.70 -10.61 -2.18
C ASP A 234 32.38 -9.90 -1.01
N GLU A 235 33.72 -9.94 -0.89
CA GLU A 235 34.43 -9.28 0.20
C GLU A 235 34.19 -7.76 0.25
N LEU A 236 34.22 -7.12 -0.92
CA LEU A 236 33.98 -5.69 -1.03
C LEU A 236 32.52 -5.35 -0.72
N ALA A 237 31.60 -6.19 -1.19
CA ALA A 237 30.19 -6.07 -0.88
C ALA A 237 29.92 -6.25 0.62
N GLU A 238 30.56 -7.19 1.30
CA GLU A 238 30.41 -7.44 2.74
C GLU A 238 30.94 -6.29 3.59
N ARG A 239 32.14 -5.77 3.28
CA ARG A 239 32.67 -4.57 3.96
C ARG A 239 31.72 -3.39 3.81
N ALA A 240 31.18 -3.19 2.61
CA ALA A 240 30.21 -2.12 2.38
C ALA A 240 28.87 -2.37 3.08
N LYS A 241 28.38 -3.61 3.09
CA LYS A 241 27.16 -4.03 3.80
C LYS A 241 27.30 -3.75 5.30
N HIS A 242 28.41 -4.14 5.91
CA HIS A 242 28.67 -3.96 7.33
C HIS A 242 28.60 -2.48 7.72
N LEU A 243 29.31 -1.61 6.99
CA LEU A 243 29.26 -0.16 7.24
C LEU A 243 27.86 0.43 7.07
N LEU A 244 27.12 0.03 6.03
CA LEU A 244 25.76 0.53 5.82
C LEU A 244 24.81 0.07 6.92
N ASN A 245 24.90 -1.17 7.38
CA ASN A 245 24.03 -1.72 8.41
C ASN A 245 24.10 -0.94 9.72
N LEU A 246 25.25 -0.32 10.05
CA LEU A 246 25.40 0.57 11.22
C LEU A 246 24.47 1.79 11.15
N PHE A 247 24.20 2.28 9.94
CA PHE A 247 23.39 3.49 9.67
C PHE A 247 21.98 3.18 9.13
N GLU A 248 21.61 1.90 9.01
CA GLU A 248 20.24 1.50 8.69
C GLU A 248 19.34 1.69 9.92
N SER A 249 18.09 2.11 9.70
CA SER A 249 17.13 2.26 10.81
C SER A 249 16.69 0.89 11.31
N SER A 250 16.61 0.73 12.64
CA SER A 250 16.01 -0.46 13.28
C SER A 250 14.57 -0.70 12.83
N THR A 251 13.86 0.39 12.49
CA THR A 251 12.46 0.34 12.02
C THR A 251 12.32 -0.04 10.54
N LYS A 252 13.40 -0.35 9.82
CA LYS A 252 13.39 -0.65 8.38
C LYS A 252 12.40 -1.74 8.00
N GLN A 253 12.38 -2.86 8.73
CA GLN A 253 11.46 -3.98 8.44
C GLN A 253 10.01 -3.57 8.66
N ALA A 254 9.72 -2.91 9.78
CA ALA A 254 8.39 -2.38 10.08
C ALA A 254 7.91 -1.39 9.01
N ASN A 255 8.79 -0.50 8.53
CA ASN A 255 8.48 0.47 7.48
C ASN A 255 8.26 -0.18 6.10
N LEU A 256 8.98 -1.26 5.77
CA LEU A 256 8.77 -2.03 4.53
C LEU A 256 7.41 -2.73 4.53
N THR A 257 6.97 -3.20 5.70
CA THR A 257 5.66 -3.83 5.89
C THR A 257 4.54 -2.78 5.96
N ARG A 258 4.84 -1.61 6.52
CA ARG A 258 3.89 -0.50 6.69
C ARG A 258 3.36 -0.02 5.34
N GLY A 259 2.07 -0.23 5.10
CA GLY A 259 1.38 0.21 3.88
C GLY A 259 1.11 -0.89 2.86
N ARG A 260 1.56 -2.13 3.10
CA ARG A 260 1.00 -3.28 2.39
C ARG A 260 -0.47 -3.41 2.78
N LYS A 261 -1.37 -3.34 1.80
CA LYS A 261 -2.80 -3.54 2.04
C LYS A 261 -3.06 -5.04 2.20
N LYS A 262 -3.90 -5.42 3.17
CA LYS A 262 -4.44 -6.79 3.26
C LYS A 262 -5.09 -7.14 1.93
N VAL A 263 -4.66 -8.24 1.32
CA VAL A 263 -5.29 -8.77 0.10
C VAL A 263 -6.68 -9.25 0.50
N ILE A 264 -7.69 -8.80 -0.25
CA ILE A 264 -9.07 -9.26 -0.06
C ILE A 264 -9.20 -10.49 -0.94
N ASN A 265 -9.47 -11.64 -0.32
CA ASN A 265 -9.64 -12.90 -1.03
C ASN A 265 -11.08 -13.07 -1.53
N VAL A 266 -11.24 -13.93 -2.52
CA VAL A 266 -12.53 -14.40 -3.01
C VAL A 266 -12.93 -15.61 -2.16
N ASP A 267 -14.20 -15.69 -1.77
CA ASP A 267 -14.73 -16.81 -0.99
C ASP A 267 -14.75 -18.10 -1.84
N HIS A 268 -14.97 -19.24 -1.19
CA HIS A 268 -15.15 -20.54 -1.86
C HIS A 268 -16.25 -20.54 -2.95
N LEU A 269 -17.28 -19.69 -2.81
CA LEU A 269 -18.37 -19.50 -3.78
C LEU A 269 -17.99 -18.61 -4.98
N GLY A 270 -16.73 -18.16 -5.09
CA GLY A 270 -16.31 -17.23 -6.15
C GLY A 270 -16.81 -15.80 -5.95
N ARG A 271 -17.38 -15.48 -4.77
CA ARG A 271 -17.89 -14.15 -4.43
C ARG A 271 -16.83 -13.30 -3.74
N SER A 272 -16.78 -12.01 -4.04
CA SER A 272 -15.93 -11.06 -3.30
C SER A 272 -16.77 -10.20 -2.36
N TYR A 273 -16.38 -10.17 -1.08
CA TYR A 273 -16.98 -9.28 -0.09
C TYR A 273 -16.22 -7.96 0.01
N THR A 274 -16.93 -6.84 -0.10
CA THR A 274 -16.35 -5.51 0.01
C THR A 274 -17.24 -4.51 0.71
N PHE A 275 -16.61 -3.41 1.13
CA PHE A 275 -17.25 -2.41 1.96
C PHE A 275 -17.05 -0.97 1.46
N GLY A 276 -18.17 -0.26 1.35
CA GLY A 276 -18.27 1.13 0.91
C GLY A 276 -18.81 2.06 1.99
N LYS A 277 -18.28 3.29 2.06
CA LYS A 277 -18.74 4.34 2.99
C LYS A 277 -18.82 5.68 2.27
N ARG A 278 -19.89 6.43 2.49
CA ARG A 278 -20.01 7.84 2.08
C ARG A 278 -20.93 8.59 3.04
N LYS A 279 -20.45 9.71 3.58
CA LYS A 279 -21.14 10.42 4.67
C LYS A 279 -21.47 9.44 5.81
N THR A 280 -22.75 9.31 6.15
CA THR A 280 -23.28 8.36 7.14
C THR A 280 -23.77 7.05 6.53
N SER A 281 -23.76 6.91 5.19
CA SER A 281 -24.19 5.69 4.51
C SER A 281 -23.07 4.66 4.44
N THR A 282 -23.43 3.41 4.73
CA THR A 282 -22.59 2.22 4.61
C THR A 282 -23.19 1.26 3.60
N ALA A 283 -22.34 0.57 2.85
CA ALA A 283 -22.73 -0.43 1.87
C ALA A 283 -21.83 -1.66 2.01
N ARG A 284 -22.44 -2.80 2.35
CA ARG A 284 -21.81 -4.13 2.25
C ARG A 284 -22.17 -4.68 0.87
N VAL A 285 -21.18 -5.16 0.12
CA VAL A 285 -21.34 -5.54 -1.29
C VAL A 285 -20.70 -6.90 -1.50
N TRP A 286 -21.49 -7.84 -2.02
CA TRP A 286 -21.05 -9.12 -2.52
C TRP A 286 -21.13 -9.08 -4.04
N MET A 287 -20.01 -9.35 -4.69
CA MET A 287 -19.96 -9.46 -6.15
C MET A 287 -19.68 -10.90 -6.55
N VAL A 288 -20.42 -11.39 -7.54
CA VAL A 288 -20.27 -12.73 -8.11
C VAL A 288 -20.11 -12.58 -9.61
N PRO A 289 -19.10 -13.21 -10.25
CA PRO A 289 -19.04 -13.22 -11.70
C PRO A 289 -20.28 -13.91 -12.26
N VAL A 290 -20.92 -13.31 -13.27
CA VAL A 290 -21.97 -14.01 -14.01
C VAL A 290 -21.30 -15.16 -14.72
N ALA A 291 -21.68 -16.40 -14.40
CA ALA A 291 -21.22 -17.55 -15.16
C ALA A 291 -21.54 -17.28 -16.63
N THR A 292 -20.53 -17.24 -17.49
CA THR A 292 -20.79 -17.42 -18.92
C THR A 292 -21.58 -18.72 -19.02
N PRO A 293 -22.73 -18.75 -19.72
CA PRO A 293 -23.33 -20.04 -20.06
C PRO A 293 -22.19 -20.84 -20.68
N SER A 294 -21.86 -21.96 -20.02
CA SER A 294 -20.68 -22.76 -20.30
C SER A 294 -20.48 -22.91 -21.81
N GLU A 295 -19.23 -22.94 -22.24
CA GLU A 295 -18.73 -23.31 -23.58
C GLU A 295 -19.10 -24.77 -23.96
N LYS A 296 -20.35 -25.14 -23.75
CA LYS A 296 -21.04 -26.30 -24.29
C LYS A 296 -22.27 -25.80 -25.04
N LEU A 297 -22.06 -24.79 -25.88
CA LEU A 297 -22.79 -24.81 -27.13
C LEU A 297 -22.02 -25.86 -27.94
N ASP A 298 -22.66 -26.97 -28.25
CA ASP A 298 -22.18 -27.86 -29.30
C ASP A 298 -22.17 -27.02 -30.59
N VAL A 299 -21.10 -26.26 -30.79
CA VAL A 299 -20.85 -25.61 -32.07
C VAL A 299 -20.69 -26.78 -33.01
N ILE A 300 -21.66 -26.98 -33.90
CA ILE A 300 -21.49 -27.91 -35.00
C ILE A 300 -20.27 -27.41 -35.75
N ASP A 301 -19.18 -28.17 -35.72
CA ASP A 301 -18.01 -27.89 -36.54
C ASP A 301 -18.49 -27.84 -37.99
N LEU A 302 -18.50 -26.63 -38.57
CA LEU A 302 -18.92 -26.40 -39.95
C LEU A 302 -18.05 -27.17 -40.96
N GLU A 303 -16.95 -27.74 -40.48
CA GLU A 303 -16.04 -28.64 -41.20
C GLU A 303 -16.57 -30.09 -41.31
N MET A 304 -17.67 -30.44 -40.63
CA MET A 304 -18.28 -31.78 -40.71
C MET A 304 -19.52 -31.86 -41.62
N ILE A 305 -19.88 -30.77 -42.29
CA ILE A 305 -21.03 -30.73 -43.21
C ILE A 305 -20.48 -30.73 -44.64
N ASP A 306 -20.46 -31.90 -45.28
CA ASP A 306 -19.87 -32.07 -46.61
C ASP A 306 -20.84 -31.66 -47.74
N SER A 307 -22.14 -31.50 -47.46
CA SER A 307 -23.16 -31.17 -48.47
C SER A 307 -24.31 -30.27 -47.97
N LEU A 308 -24.91 -29.50 -48.88
CA LEU A 308 -26.06 -28.61 -48.60
C LEU A 308 -27.32 -29.38 -48.15
N ASP A 309 -27.50 -30.61 -48.64
CA ASP A 309 -28.66 -31.46 -48.31
C ASP A 309 -28.60 -31.95 -46.85
N GLU A 310 -27.40 -32.20 -46.32
CA GLU A 310 -27.21 -32.56 -44.90
C GLU A 310 -27.48 -31.39 -43.96
N ALA A 311 -27.16 -30.17 -44.40
CA ALA A 311 -27.50 -28.95 -43.67
C ALA A 311 -29.03 -28.73 -43.62
N GLU A 312 -29.74 -28.92 -44.74
CA GLU A 312 -31.22 -28.83 -44.77
C GLU A 312 -31.89 -29.93 -43.93
N ALA A 313 -31.35 -31.14 -43.92
CA ALA A 313 -31.84 -32.25 -43.10
C ALA A 313 -31.64 -31.99 -41.59
N LEU A 314 -30.51 -31.40 -41.20
CA LEU A 314 -30.27 -30.98 -39.80
C LEU A 314 -31.18 -29.84 -39.36
N MET A 315 -31.41 -28.84 -40.22
CA MET A 315 -32.33 -27.73 -39.93
C MET A 315 -33.79 -28.20 -39.84
N THR A 316 -34.18 -29.19 -40.64
CA THR A 316 -35.54 -29.75 -40.64
C THR A 316 -35.79 -30.70 -39.46
N SER A 317 -34.77 -31.45 -39.02
CA SER A 317 -34.89 -32.41 -37.90
C SER A 317 -34.79 -31.77 -36.51
N GLN A 318 -34.22 -30.56 -36.39
CA GLN A 318 -34.05 -29.86 -35.11
C GLN A 318 -34.44 -28.36 -35.15
N PRO A 319 -35.70 -28.01 -35.48
CA PRO A 319 -36.14 -26.61 -35.50
C PRO A 319 -36.07 -25.92 -34.12
N GLU A 320 -36.18 -26.68 -33.03
CA GLU A 320 -36.11 -26.20 -31.64
C GLU A 320 -34.72 -25.70 -31.22
N ARG A 321 -33.64 -26.15 -31.90
CA ARG A 321 -32.26 -25.80 -31.54
C ARG A 321 -31.88 -24.37 -31.97
N PHE A 322 -32.55 -23.85 -33.00
CA PHE A 322 -32.34 -22.51 -33.55
C PHE A 322 -33.28 -21.44 -32.98
N HIS A 323 -34.29 -21.83 -32.20
CA HIS A 323 -35.28 -20.93 -31.61
C HIS A 323 -35.08 -20.65 -30.12
N GLN A 324 -34.06 -21.24 -29.48
CA GLN A 324 -33.77 -20.90 -28.09
C GLN A 324 -33.21 -19.49 -28.03
N PRO A 325 -33.90 -18.52 -27.39
CA PRO A 325 -33.32 -17.21 -27.17
C PRO A 325 -32.08 -17.41 -26.30
N GLN A 326 -30.89 -17.12 -26.86
CA GLN A 326 -29.68 -17.05 -26.05
C GLN A 326 -29.94 -16.06 -24.93
N LEU A 327 -30.00 -16.55 -23.69
CA LEU A 327 -30.08 -15.72 -22.50
C LEU A 327 -28.81 -14.87 -22.47
N VAL A 328 -28.91 -13.64 -22.97
CA VAL A 328 -27.85 -12.65 -22.80
C VAL A 328 -27.64 -12.52 -21.29
N PRO A 329 -26.44 -12.78 -20.76
CA PRO A 329 -26.21 -12.69 -19.31
C PRO A 329 -26.51 -11.26 -18.88
N GLN A 330 -27.57 -11.07 -18.10
CA GLN A 330 -27.94 -9.77 -17.57
C GLN A 330 -27.33 -9.61 -16.18
N THR A 331 -26.65 -8.49 -15.95
CA THR A 331 -26.22 -8.12 -14.59
C THR A 331 -27.45 -7.85 -13.72
N ALA A 332 -27.66 -8.70 -12.71
CA ALA A 332 -28.64 -8.44 -11.66
C ALA A 332 -27.98 -7.63 -10.53
N ILE A 333 -28.56 -6.48 -10.19
CA ILE A 333 -28.13 -5.64 -9.08
C ILE A 333 -29.28 -5.54 -8.08
N LEU A 334 -29.09 -6.17 -6.92
CA LEU A 334 -30.04 -6.18 -5.81
C LEU A 334 -29.50 -5.34 -4.65
N ILE A 335 -30.35 -4.47 -4.12
CA ILE A 335 -30.06 -3.58 -3.00
C ILE A 335 -31.12 -3.82 -1.93
N ASN A 336 -30.73 -4.35 -0.77
CA ASN A 336 -31.66 -4.76 0.29
C ASN A 336 -32.81 -5.62 -0.27
N ASN A 337 -32.49 -6.61 -1.10
CA ASN A 337 -33.44 -7.50 -1.79
C ASN A 337 -34.37 -6.83 -2.82
N ILE A 338 -34.16 -5.56 -3.14
CA ILE A 338 -34.97 -4.79 -4.10
C ILE A 338 -34.12 -4.52 -5.35
N PRO A 339 -34.69 -4.58 -6.58
CA PRO A 339 -33.93 -4.27 -7.79
C PRO A 339 -33.50 -2.79 -7.85
N LEU A 340 -32.34 -2.54 -8.47
CA LEU A 340 -31.73 -1.21 -8.59
C LEU A 340 -32.69 -0.10 -9.06
N GLY A 341 -33.56 -0.42 -10.03
CA GLY A 341 -34.50 0.54 -10.62
C GLY A 341 -35.56 1.03 -9.63
N GLU A 342 -36.04 0.13 -8.76
CA GLU A 342 -37.05 0.41 -7.75
C GLU A 342 -36.43 1.08 -6.53
N TYR A 343 -35.27 0.59 -6.07
CA TYR A 343 -34.60 1.15 -4.89
C TYR A 343 -34.15 2.61 -5.08
N PHE A 344 -33.55 2.93 -6.23
CA PHE A 344 -33.18 4.30 -6.58
C PHE A 344 -34.15 4.87 -7.62
N PRO A 345 -35.17 5.66 -7.24
CA PRO A 345 -36.09 6.23 -8.22
C PRO A 345 -35.42 7.26 -9.13
N ILE A 346 -34.38 7.94 -8.63
CA ILE A 346 -33.68 9.00 -9.36
C ILE A 346 -32.62 8.38 -10.29
N PRO A 347 -32.67 8.65 -11.61
CA PRO A 347 -31.74 8.04 -12.58
C PRO A 347 -30.27 8.42 -12.32
N ALA A 348 -30.01 9.64 -11.84
CA ALA A 348 -28.66 10.09 -11.48
C ALA A 348 -28.02 9.26 -10.35
N ASP A 349 -28.83 8.72 -9.42
CA ASP A 349 -28.33 7.84 -8.36
C ASP A 349 -28.06 6.43 -8.88
N ARG A 350 -28.90 5.91 -9.80
CA ARG A 350 -28.65 4.66 -10.52
C ARG A 350 -27.35 4.72 -11.32
N GLU A 351 -27.15 5.80 -12.08
CA GLU A 351 -25.92 6.01 -12.85
C GLU A 351 -24.69 6.07 -11.95
N ARG A 352 -24.79 6.71 -10.77
CA ARG A 352 -23.68 6.77 -9.83
C ARG A 352 -23.32 5.38 -9.30
N ALA A 353 -24.31 4.56 -8.94
CA ALA A 353 -24.09 3.20 -8.46
C ALA A 353 -23.41 2.31 -9.51
N VAL A 354 -23.83 2.42 -10.77
CA VAL A 354 -23.36 1.59 -11.90
C VAL A 354 -22.08 2.12 -12.55
N ARG A 355 -21.72 3.39 -12.33
CA ARG A 355 -20.52 4.05 -12.83
C ARG A 355 -19.23 3.21 -12.78
N PRO A 356 -18.86 2.51 -11.69
CA PRO A 356 -17.67 1.66 -11.66
C PRO A 356 -17.66 0.58 -12.74
N LEU A 357 -18.80 -0.09 -12.97
CA LEU A 357 -18.92 -1.12 -14.00
C LEU A 357 -18.78 -0.54 -15.40
N LYS A 358 -19.39 0.63 -15.65
CA LYS A 358 -19.29 1.35 -16.93
C LYS A 358 -17.85 1.75 -17.26
N ILE A 359 -17.12 2.28 -16.27
CA ILE A 359 -15.72 2.71 -16.45
C ILE A 359 -14.79 1.52 -16.66
N ALA A 360 -15.06 0.39 -16.00
CA ALA A 360 -14.30 -0.84 -16.19
C ALA A 360 -14.59 -1.53 -17.52
N GLY A 361 -15.67 -1.17 -18.23
CA GLY A 361 -16.14 -1.91 -19.40
C GLY A 361 -16.70 -3.29 -19.06
N MET A 362 -17.04 -3.53 -17.78
CA MET A 362 -17.46 -4.83 -17.24
C MET A 362 -18.95 -4.82 -16.89
N PHE A 363 -19.75 -4.14 -17.71
CA PHE A 363 -21.20 -4.21 -17.61
C PHE A 363 -21.65 -5.60 -18.11
N SER A 364 -22.66 -6.24 -17.49
CA SER A 364 -23.05 -7.65 -17.69
C SER A 364 -22.15 -8.73 -17.09
N ALA A 365 -20.92 -8.40 -16.66
CA ALA A 365 -19.97 -9.42 -16.21
C ALA A 365 -20.20 -9.92 -14.76
N TYR A 366 -20.86 -9.12 -13.92
CA TYR A 366 -21.02 -9.42 -12.49
C TYR A 366 -22.48 -9.28 -12.04
N ASN A 367 -22.90 -10.18 -11.16
CA ASN A 367 -24.08 -10.03 -10.32
C ASN A 367 -23.67 -9.38 -8.99
N ILE A 368 -24.49 -8.46 -8.51
CA ILE A 368 -24.17 -7.64 -7.35
C ILE A 368 -25.32 -7.73 -6.35
N PHE A 369 -25.00 -8.23 -5.17
CA PHE A 369 -25.87 -8.18 -4.02
C PHE A 369 -25.32 -7.16 -3.03
N SER A 370 -26.17 -6.28 -2.51
CA SER A 370 -25.71 -5.26 -1.59
C SER A 370 -26.71 -5.00 -0.48
N LEU A 371 -26.17 -4.81 0.73
CA LEU A 371 -26.90 -4.35 1.89
C LEU A 371 -26.44 -2.94 2.24
N VAL A 372 -27.38 -1.99 2.16
CA VAL A 372 -27.11 -0.57 2.32
C VAL A 372 -27.92 -0.03 3.50
N ARG A 373 -27.24 0.66 4.41
CA ARG A 373 -27.84 1.21 5.63
C ARG A 373 -27.38 2.66 5.87
N GLY A 374 -28.25 3.45 6.48
CA GLY A 374 -27.96 4.83 6.91
C GLY A 374 -27.89 5.89 5.79
N GLY A 375 -27.87 7.15 6.21
CA GLY A 375 -27.81 8.32 5.34
C GLY A 375 -29.03 8.47 4.41
N GLY A 376 -28.81 8.94 3.19
CA GLY A 376 -29.88 9.12 2.19
C GLY A 376 -29.46 8.64 0.81
N THR A 377 -30.38 8.65 -0.17
CA THR A 377 -30.21 8.00 -1.49
C THR A 377 -28.90 8.34 -2.19
N THR A 378 -28.51 9.61 -2.22
CA THR A 378 -27.26 10.06 -2.87
C THR A 378 -25.99 9.62 -2.13
N GLY A 379 -26.06 9.48 -0.81
CA GLY A 379 -24.99 8.96 0.03
C GLY A 379 -24.84 7.47 -0.20
N GLN A 380 -25.96 6.75 -0.17
CA GLN A 380 -26.09 5.32 -0.41
C GLN A 380 -25.58 4.91 -1.79
N SER A 381 -26.02 5.57 -2.88
CA SER A 381 -25.54 5.29 -4.24
C SER A 381 -24.03 5.49 -4.39
N GLY A 382 -23.47 6.49 -3.70
CA GLY A 382 -22.02 6.72 -3.68
C GLY A 382 -21.24 5.72 -2.81
N ALA A 383 -21.82 5.26 -1.70
CA ALA A 383 -21.23 4.22 -0.87
C ALA A 383 -21.20 2.89 -1.63
N LEU A 384 -22.30 2.54 -2.31
CA LEU A 384 -22.43 1.36 -3.16
C LEU A 384 -21.40 1.38 -4.30
N ALA A 385 -21.29 2.50 -5.02
CA ALA A 385 -20.29 2.66 -6.07
C ALA A 385 -18.84 2.44 -5.57
N HIS A 386 -18.54 2.90 -4.35
CA HIS A 386 -17.23 2.71 -3.74
C HIS A 386 -16.98 1.24 -3.36
N GLY A 387 -18.00 0.53 -2.88
CA GLY A 387 -17.93 -0.92 -2.60
C GLY A 387 -17.69 -1.72 -3.88
N ILE A 388 -18.52 -1.52 -4.91
CA ILE A 388 -18.40 -2.19 -6.22
C ILE A 388 -17.00 -1.96 -6.84
N SER A 389 -16.47 -0.74 -6.72
CA SER A 389 -15.12 -0.43 -7.22
C SER A 389 -14.02 -1.25 -6.55
N LYS A 390 -14.17 -1.57 -5.26
CA LYS A 390 -13.24 -2.43 -4.55
C LYS A 390 -13.42 -3.89 -4.98
N GLY A 391 -14.66 -4.35 -5.14
CA GLY A 391 -14.93 -5.74 -5.56
C GLY A 391 -14.36 -6.01 -6.96
N LEU A 392 -14.50 -5.06 -7.88
CA LEU A 392 -13.85 -5.13 -9.20
C LEU A 392 -12.32 -5.25 -9.13
N LEU A 393 -11.69 -4.60 -8.15
CA LEU A 393 -10.24 -4.68 -7.95
C LEU A 393 -9.81 -6.06 -7.41
N VAL A 394 -10.68 -6.73 -6.65
CA VAL A 394 -10.42 -8.10 -6.16
C VAL A 394 -10.40 -9.08 -7.32
N HIS A 395 -11.36 -9.00 -8.23
CA HIS A 395 -11.41 -9.89 -9.40
C HIS A 395 -10.36 -9.54 -10.46
N ASN A 396 -10.14 -8.25 -10.73
CA ASN A 396 -9.21 -7.77 -11.76
C ASN A 396 -8.30 -6.65 -11.21
N PRO A 397 -7.09 -6.96 -10.70
CA PRO A 397 -6.20 -5.98 -10.07
C PRO A 397 -5.68 -4.90 -11.03
N ASP A 398 -5.63 -5.20 -12.33
CA ASP A 398 -5.14 -4.31 -13.39
C ASP A 398 -6.00 -3.04 -13.55
N LEU A 399 -7.30 -3.15 -13.25
CA LEU A 399 -8.25 -2.04 -13.28
C LEU A 399 -7.93 -0.97 -12.23
N GLY A 400 -7.05 -1.28 -11.26
CA GLY A 400 -6.68 -0.36 -10.20
C GLY A 400 -6.15 0.98 -10.69
N THR A 401 -5.41 1.02 -11.81
CA THR A 401 -4.90 2.28 -12.38
C THR A 401 -6.03 3.17 -12.90
N VAL A 402 -6.97 2.59 -13.66
CA VAL A 402 -8.14 3.26 -14.23
C VAL A 402 -9.09 3.76 -13.13
N LEU A 403 -9.40 2.92 -12.15
CA LEU A 403 -10.30 3.25 -11.04
C LEU A 403 -9.69 4.30 -10.08
N ARG A 404 -8.36 4.33 -9.91
CA ARG A 404 -7.67 5.39 -9.17
C ARG A 404 -7.75 6.73 -9.90
N ARG A 405 -7.51 6.76 -11.23
CA ARG A 405 -7.61 7.98 -12.05
C ARG A 405 -9.01 8.59 -12.00
N THR A 406 -10.05 7.76 -12.00
CA THR A 406 -11.45 8.19 -11.93
C THR A 406 -11.95 8.48 -10.51
N LYS A 407 -11.06 8.37 -9.49
CA LYS A 407 -11.33 8.64 -8.07
C LYS A 407 -12.41 7.75 -7.43
N LEU A 408 -12.68 6.58 -7.99
CA LEU A 408 -13.67 5.64 -7.47
C LEU A 408 -13.15 4.81 -6.28
N LEU A 409 -11.85 4.52 -6.27
CA LEU A 409 -11.19 3.81 -5.16
C LEU A 409 -10.86 4.69 -3.95
N ARG A 410 -10.97 6.02 -4.07
CA ARG A 410 -10.75 6.94 -2.95
C ARG A 410 -12.07 7.14 -2.22
N ARG A 411 -12.11 6.83 -0.92
CA ARG A 411 -13.25 7.19 -0.06
C ARG A 411 -13.44 8.71 -0.06
N ASP A 412 -14.67 9.17 -0.28
CA ASP A 412 -15.03 10.59 -0.17
C ASP A 412 -14.98 11.01 1.31
N PRO A 413 -14.05 11.90 1.72
CA PRO A 413 -13.89 12.30 3.12
C PRO A 413 -14.90 13.36 3.57
N ARG A 414 -15.73 13.89 2.65
CA ARG A 414 -16.66 14.98 2.96
C ARG A 414 -17.72 14.51 3.97
N MET A 415 -17.75 15.18 5.12
CA MET A 415 -18.72 14.97 6.19
C MET A 415 -19.48 16.27 6.49
N VAL A 416 -20.66 16.15 7.11
CA VAL A 416 -21.40 17.32 7.58
C VAL A 416 -20.64 17.92 8.76
N GLU A 417 -20.25 19.19 8.62
CA GLU A 417 -19.62 19.92 9.72
C GLU A 417 -20.63 20.17 10.85
N ARG A 418 -20.20 20.05 12.10
CA ARG A 418 -21.03 20.39 13.27
C ARG A 418 -21.40 21.88 13.30
N LYS A 419 -22.50 22.21 13.97
CA LYS A 419 -22.83 23.61 14.33
C LYS A 419 -21.75 24.17 15.28
N LYS A 420 -21.34 25.41 15.04
CA LYS A 420 -20.43 26.16 15.92
C LYS A 420 -21.26 27.10 16.81
N THR A 421 -20.82 27.33 18.05
CA THR A 421 -21.43 28.31 18.96
C THR A 421 -21.34 29.71 18.34
N GLY A 422 -22.34 30.57 18.62
CA GLY A 422 -22.42 31.91 18.01
C GLY A 422 -22.70 31.94 16.51
N LYS A 423 -22.99 30.80 15.86
CA LYS A 423 -23.36 30.71 14.44
C LYS A 423 -24.71 30.02 14.25
N ALA A 424 -25.45 30.43 13.23
CA ALA A 424 -26.74 29.87 12.87
C ALA A 424 -26.62 28.45 12.28
N LYS A 425 -25.54 28.17 11.52
CA LYS A 425 -25.18 26.84 11.01
C LYS A 425 -23.68 26.59 11.20
N ALA A 426 -23.09 25.57 10.56
CA ALA A 426 -21.66 25.30 10.63
C ALA A 426 -20.78 26.54 10.31
N ARG A 427 -21.15 27.31 9.28
CA ARG A 427 -20.42 28.51 8.83
C ARG A 427 -21.25 29.80 8.79
N LYS A 428 -22.58 29.71 8.61
CA LYS A 428 -23.48 30.86 8.53
C LYS A 428 -23.52 31.60 9.87
N GLY A 429 -23.00 32.83 9.90
CA GLY A 429 -23.15 33.75 11.04
C GLY A 429 -24.57 34.30 11.11
N TYR A 430 -24.94 34.81 12.29
CA TYR A 430 -26.08 35.71 12.41
C TYR A 430 -25.74 37.05 11.76
N THR A 431 -26.75 37.85 11.42
CA THR A 431 -26.54 39.19 10.84
C THR A 431 -25.73 40.04 11.81
N TRP A 432 -24.61 40.60 11.33
CA TRP A 432 -23.77 41.50 12.11
C TRP A 432 -24.21 42.96 11.90
N VAL A 433 -24.31 43.72 12.98
CA VAL A 433 -24.73 45.13 12.96
C VAL A 433 -23.56 45.99 13.45
N LYS A 434 -23.09 46.93 12.61
CA LYS A 434 -21.85 47.71 12.85
C LYS A 434 -22.00 48.84 13.87
N ARG A 435 -23.10 49.61 13.75
CA ARG A 435 -23.46 50.88 14.43
C ARG A 435 -22.34 51.88 14.67
#